data_AF-A0A930B8Z5-F1
#
_entry.id   AF-A0A930B8Z5-F1
#
_cell.length_a   1.000
_cell.length_b   1.000
_cell.length_c   1.000
_cell.angle_alpha   90.00
_cell.angle_beta   90.00
_cell.angle_gamma   90.00
#
_symmetry.space_group_name_H-M   'P 1'
#
loop_
_entity.id
_entity.type
_entity.pdbx_description
1 polymer ?
#
loop_
_entity_poly.entity_id
_entity_poly.type
_entity_poly.pdbx_seq_one_letter_code
_entity_poly.pdbx_strand_id
1 'polypeptide(L)' 'AKEAGVKFVPYISGFFITIPLEGAQKVCDCLEKDNVFLVPMKKGIRLAVCSVSKAKMKGLAAKLAAAIEAAGAKQ' A
#
# COMPACT_ATOMS: atom_id res chain seq x y z
N ALA A 1 5.10 6.76 -8.75
CA ALA A 1 5.23 7.28 -7.37
C ALA A 1 4.64 8.68 -7.26
N LYS A 2 5.14 9.68 -8.02
CA LYS A 2 4.56 11.03 -8.07
C LYS A 2 3.20 11.11 -8.81
N GLU A 3 2.93 10.13 -9.66
CA GLU A 3 1.75 10.07 -10.53
C GLU A 3 0.47 9.54 -9.84
N ALA A 4 0.59 8.98 -8.63
CA ALA A 4 -0.53 8.30 -7.96
C ALA A 4 -0.99 9.00 -6.66
N GLY A 5 -0.41 10.14 -6.29
CA GLY A 5 -0.79 10.87 -5.06
C GLY A 5 -0.46 10.18 -3.74
N VAL A 6 0.08 8.96 -3.77
CA VAL A 6 0.34 8.16 -2.56
C VAL A 6 1.58 8.68 -1.83
N LYS A 7 1.40 9.25 -0.63
CA LYS A 7 2.50 9.52 0.31
C LYS A 7 2.97 8.18 0.88
N PHE A 8 4.21 7.80 0.59
CA PHE A 8 4.89 6.67 1.22
C PHE A 8 6.15 7.18 1.92
N VAL A 9 6.56 6.49 2.99
CA VAL A 9 7.82 6.82 3.67
C VAL A 9 8.97 6.45 2.73
N PRO A 10 9.98 7.33 2.52
CA PRO A 10 11.11 7.02 1.65
C PRO A 10 11.79 5.74 2.12
N TYR A 11 11.73 4.72 1.26
CA TYR A 11 12.36 3.44 1.50
C TYR A 11 13.86 3.56 1.26
N ILE A 12 14.65 3.38 2.32
CA ILE A 12 16.12 3.52 2.28
C ILE A 12 16.76 2.13 2.24
N SER A 13 16.33 1.22 3.12
CA SER A 13 16.73 -0.20 3.14
C SER A 13 15.81 -0.98 4.09
N GLY A 14 15.45 -2.22 3.76
CA GLY A 14 14.67 -3.09 4.65
C GLY A 14 13.76 -4.10 3.93
N PHE A 15 13.01 -4.89 4.69
CA PHE A 15 12.07 -5.89 4.13
C PHE A 15 10.67 -5.31 3.93
N PHE A 16 10.41 -4.09 4.44
CA PHE A 16 9.08 -3.50 4.52
C PHE A 16 9.05 -2.03 4.09
N ILE A 17 7.99 -1.64 3.39
CA ILE A 17 7.60 -0.25 3.15
C ILE A 17 6.40 0.06 4.04
N THR A 18 6.45 1.18 4.75
CA THR A 18 5.30 1.66 5.52
C THR A 18 4.64 2.82 4.78
N ILE A 19 3.33 2.78 4.67
CA ILE A 19 2.52 3.80 4.02
C ILE A 19 1.57 4.34 5.10
N PRO A 20 1.74 5.60 5.56
CA PRO A 20 0.82 6.19 6.51
C PRO A 20 -0.52 6.41 5.82
N LEU A 21 -1.58 5.87 6.41
CA LEU A 21 -2.95 6.14 5.99
C LEU A 21 -3.93 5.85 7.12
N GLU A 22 -5.00 6.64 7.17
CA GLU A 22 -6.13 6.45 8.06
C GLU A 22 -7.17 5.55 7.38
N GLY A 23 -7.57 4.47 8.05
CA GLY A 23 -8.50 3.48 7.48
C GLY A 23 -7.80 2.31 6.75
N ALA A 24 -6.59 1.95 7.18
CA ALA A 24 -5.79 0.83 6.66
C ALA A 24 -6.58 -0.48 6.49
N GLN A 25 -7.53 -0.74 7.37
CA GLN A 25 -8.35 -1.94 7.34
C GLN A 25 -9.28 -2.01 6.12
N LYS A 26 -9.92 -0.88 5.74
CA LYS A 26 -10.79 -0.82 4.54
C LYS A 26 -9.98 -0.96 3.26
N VAL A 27 -8.82 -0.32 3.22
CA VAL A 27 -7.89 -0.40 2.09
C VAL A 27 -7.38 -1.83 1.93
N CYS A 28 -7.04 -2.50 3.03
CA CYS A 28 -6.62 -3.90 3.04
C CYS A 28 -7.73 -4.83 2.52
N ASP A 29 -8.98 -4.69 2.98
CA ASP A 29 -10.12 -5.49 2.49
C ASP A 29 -10.32 -5.35 0.96
N CYS A 30 -10.13 -4.13 0.44
CA CYS A 30 -10.21 -3.85 -0.99
C CYS A 30 -9.06 -4.52 -1.76
N LEU A 31 -7.84 -4.47 -1.21
CA LEU A 31 -6.64 -5.09 -1.80
C LEU A 31 -6.64 -6.62 -1.70
N GLU A 32 -7.25 -7.18 -0.66
CA GLU A 32 -7.42 -8.63 -0.50
C GLU A 32 -8.26 -9.22 -1.63
N LYS A 33 -9.30 -8.51 -2.09
CA LYS A 33 -10.09 -8.90 -3.29
C LYS A 33 -9.26 -8.97 -4.55
N ASP A 34 -8.21 -8.14 -4.63
CA ASP A 34 -7.26 -8.08 -5.74
C ASP A 34 -6.07 -9.04 -5.58
N ASN A 35 -6.15 -9.97 -4.63
CA ASN A 35 -5.10 -10.92 -4.22
C ASN A 35 -3.82 -10.24 -3.70
N VAL A 36 -3.96 -9.04 -3.13
CA VAL A 36 -2.87 -8.27 -2.55
C VAL A 36 -3.03 -8.25 -1.03
N PHE A 37 -2.20 -9.05 -0.34
CA PHE A 37 -2.20 -9.13 1.11
C PHE A 37 -1.18 -8.17 1.70
N LEU A 38 -1.66 -7.30 2.58
CA LEU A 38 -0.88 -6.26 3.23
C LEU A 38 -1.11 -6.37 4.73
N VAL A 39 -0.24 -5.77 5.52
CA VAL A 39 -0.42 -5.77 6.98
C VAL A 39 -1.02 -4.43 7.41
N PRO A 40 -2.32 -4.36 7.74
CA PRO A 40 -2.93 -3.14 8.24
C PRO A 40 -2.45 -2.87 9.67
N MET A 41 -1.99 -1.66 9.92
CA MET A 41 -1.69 -1.13 11.24
C MET A 41 -2.61 0.05 11.57
N LYS A 42 -2.78 0.34 12.87
CA LYS A 42 -3.66 1.46 13.33
C LYS A 42 -3.34 2.82 12.70
N LYS A 43 -2.10 3.05 12.23
CA LYS A 43 -1.65 4.33 11.62
C LYS A 43 -1.12 4.18 10.18
N GLY A 44 -1.41 3.07 9.51
CA GLY A 44 -0.93 2.86 8.13
C GLY A 44 -0.89 1.41 7.71
N ILE A 45 -0.28 1.14 6.56
CA ILE A 45 -0.10 -0.22 6.03
C ILE A 45 1.39 -0.53 5.91
N ARG A 46 1.78 -1.75 6.29
CA ARG A 46 3.09 -2.31 5.96
C ARG A 46 3.01 -3.26 4.78
N LEU A 47 3.94 -3.06 3.86
CA LEU A 47 4.08 -3.84 2.64
C LEU A 47 5.42 -4.57 2.67
N ALA A 48 5.38 -5.89 2.68
CA ALA A 48 6.58 -6.73 2.71
C ALA A 48 7.18 -6.85 1.30
N VAL A 49 8.13 -5.98 0.95
CA VAL A 49 8.76 -5.95 -0.38
C VAL A 49 9.68 -7.14 -0.64
N CYS A 50 10.12 -7.83 0.40
CA CYS A 50 10.99 -8.99 0.29
C CYS A 50 10.40 -10.16 -0.50
N SER A 51 9.07 -10.28 -0.51
CA SER A 51 8.35 -11.35 -1.23
C SER A 51 7.78 -10.86 -2.57
N VAL A 52 8.06 -9.62 -2.97
CA VAL A 52 7.48 -9.00 -4.17
C VAL A 52 8.55 -8.85 -5.25
N SER A 53 8.44 -9.63 -6.31
CA SER A 53 9.30 -9.48 -7.49
C SER A 53 9.17 -8.08 -8.10
N LYS A 54 10.26 -7.54 -8.67
CA LYS A 54 10.28 -6.21 -9.33
C LYS A 54 9.14 -6.00 -10.34
N ALA A 55 8.71 -7.05 -11.03
CA ALA A 55 7.58 -7.02 -11.96
C ALA A 55 6.24 -6.72 -11.26
N LYS A 56 6.00 -7.28 -10.07
CA LYS A 56 4.77 -7.05 -9.28
C LYS A 56 4.79 -5.71 -8.54
N MET A 57 5.97 -5.16 -8.27
CA MET A 57 6.11 -3.79 -7.71
C MET A 57 5.58 -2.72 -8.66
N LYS A 58 5.79 -2.87 -9.98
CA LYS A 58 5.16 -2.01 -11.00
C LYS A 58 3.68 -2.37 -11.12
N GLY A 59 2.81 -1.54 -10.54
CA GLY A 59 1.35 -1.72 -10.55
C GLY A 59 0.75 -1.83 -9.16
N LEU A 60 1.52 -2.32 -8.19
CA LEU A 60 1.10 -2.36 -6.78
C LEU A 60 0.75 -0.98 -6.24
N ALA A 61 1.55 0.04 -6.59
CA ALA A 61 1.27 1.42 -6.23
C ALA A 61 -0.04 1.96 -6.85
N ALA A 62 -0.40 1.53 -8.06
CA ALA A 62 -1.64 1.93 -8.72
C ALA A 62 -2.86 1.26 -8.08
N LYS A 63 -2.77 -0.05 -7.79
CA LYS A 63 -3.81 -0.77 -7.04
C LYS A 63 -4.01 -0.18 -5.66
N LEU A 64 -2.91 0.18 -4.98
CA LEU A 64 -2.97 0.82 -3.67
C LEU A 64 -3.66 2.19 -3.75
N ALA A 65 -3.33 3.00 -4.75
CA ALA A 65 -4.00 4.29 -4.97
C ALA A 65 -5.50 4.12 -5.24
N ALA A 66 -5.87 3.20 -6.13
CA ALA A 66 -7.28 2.89 -6.41
C ALA A 66 -8.03 2.40 -5.16
N ALA A 67 -7.40 1.56 -4.35
CA ALA A 67 -7.98 1.08 -3.08
C ALA A 67 -8.08 2.20 -2.03
N ILE A 68 -7.12 3.13 -1.98
CA ILE A 68 -7.18 4.31 -1.10
C ILE A 68 -8.35 5.21 -1.51
N GLU A 69 -8.52 5.49 -2.80
CA GLU A 69 -9.66 6.26 -3.31
C GLU A 69 -10.99 5.56 -3.05
N ALA A 70 -11.09 4.26 -3.36
CA ALA A 70 -12.30 3.47 -3.14
C ALA A 70 -12.67 3.36 -1.64
N ALA A 71 -11.67 3.30 -0.76
CA ALA A 71 -11.89 3.26 0.68
C ALA A 71 -12.16 4.64 1.30
N GLY A 72 -11.94 5.74 0.55
CA GLY A 72 -11.98 7.11 1.06
C GLY A 72 -10.94 7.37 2.16
N ALA A 73 -9.83 6.61 2.15
CA ALA A 73 -8.78 6.70 3.15
C ALA A 73 -7.94 7.96 2.93
N LYS A 74 -7.67 8.73 4.00
CA LYS A 74 -6.79 9.91 3.94
C LYS A 74 -5.36 9.55 4.32
N GLN A 75 -4.39 10.23 3.69
CA GLN A 75 -2.95 10.05 3.89
C GLN A 75 -2.24 11.27 4.47
#